data_AF-A0A6V8HC37-F1
#
_entry.id   AF-A0A6V8HC37-F1
#
_cell.length_a   1.000
_cell.length_b   1.000
_cell.length_c   1.000
_cell.angle_alpha   90.00
_cell.angle_beta   90.00
_cell.angle_gamma   90.00
#
_symmetry.space_group_name_H-M   'P 1'
#
loop_
_entity.id
_entity.type
_entity.pdbx_description
1 polymer ?
#
loop_
_entity_poly.entity_id
_entity_poly.type
_entity_poly.pdbx_seq_one_letter_code
_entity_poly.pdbx_strand_id
1 'polypeptide(L)'
;MQFKSLLLLAASNLIPSATAAKITTQSDADTLPDTITDGIEISSTYTGDLILPTVTTVVGNITYSGPDLINFSAPVLSVVVGTFNFTGDFKSLSTPAITQITEALIVATSDSSFDCAPFQTLQRDGVVSGEFTCTV
;
A
#
# COMPACT_ATOMS: atom_id res chain seq x y z
N MET A 1 -57.16 -3.02 -23.31
CA MET A 1 -56.06 -3.69 -22.60
C MET A 1 -54.97 -2.67 -22.35
N GLN A 2 -54.77 -2.27 -21.09
CA GLN A 2 -53.69 -1.34 -20.71
C GLN A 2 -52.44 -2.15 -20.37
N PHE A 3 -51.37 -1.97 -21.15
CA PHE A 3 -50.06 -2.50 -20.79
C PHE A 3 -49.36 -1.49 -19.89
N LYS A 4 -49.32 -1.85 -18.60
CA LYS A 4 -48.60 -1.19 -17.52
C LYS A 4 -47.11 -1.45 -17.74
N SER A 5 -46.39 -0.48 -18.30
CA SER A 5 -44.93 -0.55 -18.39
C SER A 5 -44.34 0.06 -17.11
N LEU A 6 -44.02 -0.81 -16.14
CA LEU A 6 -42.97 -0.52 -15.18
C LEU A 6 -41.65 -0.92 -15.84
N LEU A 7 -40.72 0.01 -16.06
CA LEU A 7 -39.32 -0.34 -16.18
C LEU A 7 -38.42 0.75 -15.61
N LEU A 8 -37.95 0.44 -14.40
CA LEU A 8 -36.71 0.75 -13.71
C LEU A 8 -36.03 2.12 -13.96
N LEU A 9 -36.00 2.93 -12.90
CA LEU A 9 -34.90 3.86 -12.65
C LEU A 9 -33.60 3.07 -12.59
N ALA A 10 -32.76 3.17 -13.61
CA ALA A 10 -31.35 2.86 -13.47
C ALA A 10 -30.74 3.93 -12.56
N ALA A 11 -30.58 3.61 -11.27
CA ALA A 11 -29.59 4.29 -10.47
C ALA A 11 -28.23 3.88 -11.06
N SER A 12 -27.63 4.76 -11.86
CA SER A 12 -26.20 4.68 -12.15
C SER A 12 -25.48 4.77 -10.81
N ASN A 13 -25.16 3.62 -10.24
CA ASN A 13 -24.09 3.49 -9.26
C ASN A 13 -22.79 3.77 -10.01
N LEU A 14 -22.52 5.04 -10.26
CA LEU A 14 -21.16 5.52 -10.37
C LEU A 14 -20.56 5.29 -8.98
N ILE A 15 -19.96 4.11 -8.81
CA ILE A 15 -18.99 3.90 -7.74
C ILE A 15 -17.97 5.03 -7.97
N PRO A 16 -17.78 5.97 -7.03
CA PRO A 16 -16.66 6.89 -7.14
C PRO A 16 -15.43 6.00 -7.28
N SER A 17 -14.72 6.07 -8.40
CA SER A 17 -13.39 5.48 -8.50
C SER A 17 -12.52 6.27 -7.54
N ALA A 18 -12.54 5.88 -6.28
CA ALA A 18 -11.81 6.58 -5.25
C ALA A 18 -10.32 6.42 -5.57
N THR A 19 -9.65 7.57 -5.68
CA THR A 19 -8.24 7.64 -6.04
C THR A 19 -7.41 7.45 -4.79
N ALA A 20 -6.41 6.58 -4.84
CA ALA A 20 -5.45 6.39 -3.75
C ALA A 20 -4.87 7.73 -3.25
N ALA A 21 -4.53 7.79 -1.96
CA ALA A 21 -3.83 8.93 -1.38
C ALA A 21 -2.44 9.04 -2.01
N LYS A 22 -2.21 10.13 -2.76
CA LYS A 22 -0.95 10.32 -3.47
C LYS A 22 0.10 11.00 -2.60
N ILE A 23 1.30 10.42 -2.53
CA ILE A 23 2.45 10.99 -1.83
C ILE A 23 3.48 11.44 -2.86
N THR A 24 3.75 12.74 -2.91
CA THR A 24 4.81 13.36 -3.72
C THR A 24 5.93 13.95 -2.88
N THR A 25 5.65 14.24 -1.61
CA THR A 25 6.56 14.83 -0.63
C THR A 25 6.29 14.24 0.75
N GLN A 26 7.26 14.37 1.68
CA GLN A 26 7.06 13.98 3.08
C GLN A 26 5.86 14.72 3.72
N SER A 27 5.61 15.98 3.35
CA SER A 27 4.46 16.73 3.88
C SER A 27 3.12 16.12 3.48
N ASP A 28 3.02 15.45 2.33
CA ASP A 28 1.80 14.71 1.98
C ASP A 28 1.57 13.58 2.98
N ALA A 29 2.63 12.81 3.29
CA ALA A 29 2.59 11.71 4.25
C ALA A 29 2.27 12.18 5.69
N ASP A 30 2.80 13.33 6.10
CA ASP A 30 2.57 13.91 7.42
C ASP A 30 1.11 14.33 7.64
N THR A 31 0.38 14.60 6.55
CA THR A 31 -1.04 15.03 6.60
C THR A 31 -2.04 13.87 6.48
N LEU A 32 -1.55 12.64 6.27
CA LEU A 32 -2.43 11.48 6.13
C LEU A 32 -3.16 11.19 7.46
N PRO A 33 -4.45 10.83 7.39
CA PRO A 33 -5.15 10.27 8.56
C PRO A 33 -4.56 8.92 8.96
N ASP A 34 -4.91 8.44 10.16
CA ASP A 34 -4.49 7.14 10.67
C ASP A 34 -5.03 5.95 9.85
N THR A 35 -6.15 6.16 9.14
CA THR A 35 -6.88 5.18 8.34
C THR A 35 -7.09 5.72 6.94
N ILE A 36 -6.63 4.98 5.93
CA ILE A 36 -6.79 5.30 4.51
C ILE A 36 -7.72 4.26 3.88
N THR A 37 -8.72 4.69 3.11
CA THR A 37 -9.75 3.80 2.56
C THR A 37 -9.48 3.29 1.15
N ASP A 38 -8.62 3.97 0.40
CA ASP A 38 -8.46 3.78 -1.05
C ASP A 38 -7.01 3.49 -1.46
N GLY A 39 -6.17 3.14 -0.49
CA GLY A 39 -4.75 2.89 -0.70
C GLY A 39 -3.88 4.16 -0.71
N ILE A 40 -2.59 3.93 -0.88
CA ILE A 40 -1.53 4.94 -0.95
C ILE A 40 -0.72 4.69 -2.23
N GLU A 41 -0.52 5.73 -3.02
CA GLU A 41 0.35 5.72 -4.19
C GLU A 41 1.51 6.70 -3.95
N ILE A 42 2.71 6.16 -3.77
CA ILE A 42 3.93 6.96 -3.67
C ILE A 42 4.42 7.25 -5.09
N SER A 43 4.66 8.52 -5.39
CA SER A 43 5.17 8.94 -6.69
C SER A 43 6.43 8.15 -7.07
N SER A 44 6.49 7.66 -8.30
CA SER A 44 7.70 7.02 -8.86
C SER A 44 8.92 7.94 -8.87
N THR A 45 8.70 9.25 -8.74
CA THR A 45 9.73 10.29 -8.67
C THR A 45 9.98 10.78 -7.24
N TYR A 46 9.43 10.14 -6.21
CA TYR A 46 9.77 10.47 -4.83
C TYR A 46 11.26 10.20 -4.61
N THR A 47 11.97 11.14 -3.99
CA THR A 47 13.41 11.05 -3.74
C THR A 47 13.71 11.17 -2.26
N GLY A 48 14.64 10.35 -1.77
CA GLY A 48 15.11 10.41 -0.39
C GLY A 48 14.34 9.48 0.53
N ASP A 49 14.22 9.88 1.80
CA ASP A 49 13.56 9.07 2.82
C ASP A 49 12.07 9.43 2.91
N LEU A 50 11.22 8.42 3.12
CA LEU A 50 9.78 8.58 3.34
C LEU A 50 9.37 7.90 4.64
N ILE A 51 8.62 8.62 5.48
CA ILE A 51 8.04 8.07 6.70
C ILE A 51 6.52 8.25 6.63
N LEU A 52 5.77 7.21 6.97
CA LEU A 52 4.34 7.31 7.30
C LEU A 52 4.20 7.31 8.83
N PRO A 53 4.19 8.48 9.49
CA PRO A 53 4.39 8.55 10.94
C PRO A 53 3.18 8.05 11.74
N THR A 54 1.97 8.22 11.21
CA THR A 54 0.70 8.05 11.93
C THR A 54 -0.22 7.01 11.30
N VAL A 55 0.06 6.55 10.08
CA VAL A 55 -0.81 5.62 9.36
C VAL A 55 -0.78 4.25 10.02
N THR A 56 -1.93 3.80 10.52
CA THR A 56 -2.10 2.51 11.20
C THR A 56 -2.77 1.47 10.31
N THR A 57 -3.72 1.90 9.48
CA THR A 57 -4.56 1.03 8.64
C THR A 57 -4.66 1.58 7.23
N VAL A 58 -4.43 0.72 6.24
CA VAL A 58 -4.72 1.02 4.84
C VAL A 58 -5.67 -0.03 4.29
N VAL A 59 -6.84 0.40 3.85
CA VAL A 59 -7.71 -0.37 2.97
C VAL A 59 -7.33 0.02 1.55
N GLY A 60 -7.05 -0.98 0.71
CA GLY A 60 -6.40 -0.77 -0.59
C GLY A 60 -4.89 -0.97 -0.54
N ASN A 61 -4.24 -0.63 -1.65
CA ASN A 61 -2.83 -0.97 -1.87
C ASN A 61 -1.90 0.15 -1.39
N ILE A 62 -0.73 -0.21 -0.86
CA ILE A 62 0.39 0.72 -0.68
C ILE A 62 1.39 0.41 -1.78
N THR A 63 1.65 1.37 -2.66
CA THR A 63 2.46 1.15 -3.86
C THR A 63 3.59 2.15 -4.02
N TYR A 64 4.76 1.64 -4.39
CA TYR A 64 5.89 2.42 -4.89
C TYR A 64 6.59 1.65 -6.02
N SER A 65 6.91 2.35 -7.09
CA SER A 65 7.75 1.84 -8.18
C SER A 65 8.64 2.95 -8.71
N GLY A 66 9.91 2.99 -8.33
CA GLY A 66 10.84 4.02 -8.77
C GLY A 66 12.27 3.80 -8.28
N PRO A 67 13.26 4.53 -8.83
CA PRO A 67 14.66 4.32 -8.48
C PRO A 67 15.15 5.19 -7.29
N ASP A 68 14.45 6.28 -6.97
CA ASP A 68 15.04 7.37 -6.16
C ASP A 68 14.66 7.36 -4.67
N LEU A 69 13.74 6.51 -4.23
CA LEU A 69 13.41 6.31 -2.82
C LEU A 69 14.58 5.57 -2.14
N ILE A 70 15.13 6.16 -1.08
CA ILE A 70 16.28 5.59 -0.38
C ILE A 70 15.82 4.69 0.77
N ASN A 71 14.93 5.20 1.62
CA ASN A 71 14.40 4.46 2.77
C ASN A 71 12.89 4.71 2.91
N PHE A 72 12.15 3.70 3.34
CA PHE A 72 10.76 3.86 3.76
C PHE A 72 10.51 3.28 5.14
N SER A 73 9.74 3.99 5.96
CA SER A 73 9.37 3.57 7.30
C SER A 73 7.90 3.85 7.58
N ALA A 74 7.17 2.86 8.06
CA ALA A 74 5.82 3.02 8.59
C ALA A 74 5.75 2.36 9.98
N PRO A 75 6.24 3.04 11.03
CA PRO A 75 6.53 2.42 12.33
C PRO A 75 5.28 1.90 13.06
N VAL A 76 4.11 2.46 12.76
CA VAL A 76 2.82 2.11 13.41
C VAL A 76 1.82 1.47 12.46
N LEU A 77 2.21 1.20 11.21
CA LEU A 77 1.36 0.51 10.23
C LEU A 77 1.14 -0.93 10.66
N SER A 78 -0.12 -1.27 10.94
CA SER A 78 -0.51 -2.56 11.49
C SER A 78 -1.28 -3.43 10.49
N VAL A 79 -2.16 -2.81 9.69
CA VAL A 79 -3.08 -3.54 8.81
C VAL A 79 -3.04 -2.97 7.40
N VAL A 80 -2.86 -3.85 6.41
CA VAL A 80 -3.05 -3.57 4.99
C VAL A 80 -4.11 -4.53 4.45
N VAL A 81 -5.31 -4.02 4.23
CA VAL A 81 -6.40 -4.75 3.54
C VAL A 81 -6.23 -4.54 2.04
N GLY A 82 -5.18 -5.16 1.50
CA GLY A 82 -4.76 -5.01 0.12
C GLY A 82 -3.33 -5.53 -0.09
N THR A 83 -2.67 -4.95 -1.08
CA THR A 83 -1.30 -5.28 -1.45
C THR A 83 -0.30 -4.24 -0.92
N PHE A 84 0.79 -4.69 -0.30
CA PHE A 84 1.98 -3.88 -0.02
C PHE A 84 3.02 -4.16 -1.11
N ASN A 85 3.27 -3.21 -2.02
CA ASN A 85 4.15 -3.40 -3.17
C ASN A 85 5.19 -2.28 -3.30
N PHE A 86 6.46 -2.64 -3.10
CA PHE A 86 7.60 -1.76 -3.28
C PHE A 86 8.58 -2.37 -4.27
N THR A 87 8.80 -1.69 -5.39
CA THR A 87 9.82 -2.03 -6.39
C THR A 87 10.76 -0.85 -6.61
N GLY A 88 12.09 -1.03 -6.50
CA GLY A 88 13.01 0.09 -6.69
C GLY A 88 14.47 -0.19 -6.34
N ASP A 89 15.21 0.84 -5.93
CA ASP A 89 16.63 0.75 -5.54
C ASP A 89 16.83 1.17 -4.07
N PHE A 90 15.79 0.97 -3.23
CA PHE A 90 15.80 1.36 -1.83
C PHE A 90 16.71 0.46 -0.98
N LYS A 91 17.30 1.05 0.05
CA LYS A 91 18.24 0.41 0.97
C LYS A 91 17.56 -0.22 2.19
N SER A 92 16.43 0.35 2.61
CA SER A 92 15.67 -0.17 3.74
C SER A 92 14.17 0.08 3.62
N LEU A 93 13.40 -0.89 4.09
CA LEU A 93 11.95 -0.81 4.31
C LEU A 93 11.68 -1.30 5.74
N SER A 94 11.01 -0.48 6.55
CA SER A 94 10.72 -0.80 7.95
C SER A 94 9.23 -0.70 8.25
N THR A 95 8.61 -1.82 8.61
CA THR A 95 7.18 -1.94 8.93
C THR A 95 6.95 -2.86 10.14
N PRO A 96 7.56 -2.54 11.31
CA PRO A 96 7.69 -3.47 12.43
C PRO A 96 6.36 -3.83 13.12
N ALA A 97 5.31 -3.05 12.89
CA ALA A 97 4.01 -3.22 13.54
C ALA A 97 3.01 -4.04 12.70
N ILE A 98 3.36 -4.47 11.48
CA ILE A 98 2.42 -5.18 10.60
C ILE A 98 1.98 -6.49 11.24
N THR A 99 0.67 -6.64 11.37
CA THR A 99 0.00 -7.85 11.86
C THR A 99 -0.91 -8.49 10.80
N GLN A 100 -1.22 -7.77 9.71
CA GLN A 100 -2.04 -8.31 8.63
C GLN A 100 -1.73 -7.65 7.27
N ILE A 101 -1.58 -8.49 6.24
CA ILE A 101 -1.65 -8.15 4.81
C ILE A 101 -2.57 -9.15 4.12
N THR A 102 -3.67 -8.68 3.51
CA THR A 102 -4.71 -9.60 3.02
C THR A 102 -4.48 -10.12 1.60
N GLU A 103 -3.81 -9.38 0.72
CA GLU A 103 -3.65 -9.77 -0.69
C GLU A 103 -2.23 -10.17 -1.06
N ALA A 104 -1.27 -9.26 -1.00
CA ALA A 104 0.11 -9.57 -1.38
C ALA A 104 1.14 -8.69 -0.67
N LEU A 105 2.31 -9.26 -0.43
CA LEU A 105 3.51 -8.56 0.00
C LEU A 105 4.58 -8.75 -1.07
N ILE A 106 4.89 -7.67 -1.80
CA ILE A 106 5.85 -7.65 -2.89
C ILE A 106 6.94 -6.63 -2.55
N VAL A 107 8.16 -7.12 -2.37
CA VAL A 107 9.35 -6.31 -2.12
C VAL A 107 10.41 -6.71 -3.13
N ALA A 108 10.74 -5.81 -4.06
CA ALA A 108 11.78 -6.02 -5.05
C ALA A 108 12.74 -4.84 -5.04
N THR A 109 14.01 -5.07 -4.70
CA THR A 109 15.04 -4.03 -4.77
C THR A 109 16.24 -4.50 -5.57
N SER A 110 16.99 -3.56 -6.17
CA SER A 110 18.30 -3.86 -6.77
C SER A 110 19.47 -3.74 -5.78
N ASP A 111 19.22 -3.26 -4.55
CA ASP A 111 20.25 -3.18 -3.51
C ASP A 111 20.52 -4.56 -2.91
N SER A 112 21.56 -5.23 -3.41
CA SER A 112 22.02 -6.55 -2.95
C SER A 112 22.32 -6.68 -1.44
N SER A 113 22.39 -5.57 -0.69
CA SER A 113 22.57 -5.58 0.76
C SER A 113 21.26 -5.60 1.55
N PHE A 114 20.11 -5.50 0.87
CA PHE A 114 18.79 -5.48 1.50
C PHE A 114 18.45 -6.83 2.17
N ASP A 115 17.92 -6.75 3.40
CA ASP A 115 17.54 -7.92 4.17
C ASP A 115 16.04 -8.25 4.04
N CYS A 116 15.74 -9.37 3.40
CA CYS A 116 14.38 -9.91 3.28
C CYS A 116 13.88 -10.65 4.53
N ALA A 117 14.73 -10.94 5.53
CA ALA A 117 14.37 -11.78 6.68
C ALA A 117 13.16 -11.26 7.49
N PRO A 118 12.96 -9.94 7.70
CA PRO A 118 11.76 -9.43 8.37
C PRO A 118 10.47 -9.77 7.60
N PHE A 119 10.47 -9.60 6.28
CA PHE A 119 9.31 -9.88 5.42
C PHE A 119 9.04 -11.38 5.29
N GLN A 120 10.08 -12.20 5.25
CA GLN A 120 9.96 -13.66 5.29
C GLN A 120 9.36 -14.15 6.62
N THR A 121 9.66 -13.47 7.73
CA THR A 121 9.04 -13.75 9.04
C THR A 121 7.54 -13.45 8.99
N LEU A 122 7.11 -12.32 8.41
CA LEU A 122 5.68 -12.02 8.24
C LEU A 122 4.96 -13.13 7.44
N GLN A 123 5.56 -13.60 6.34
CA GLN A 123 4.99 -14.70 5.57
C GLN A 123 4.92 -16.01 6.37
N ARG A 124 6.00 -16.38 7.05
CA ARG A 124 6.07 -17.61 7.86
C ARG A 124 5.05 -17.60 9.00
N ASP A 125 4.84 -16.45 9.62
CA ASP A 125 3.96 -16.30 10.78
C ASP A 125 2.48 -16.12 10.38
N GLY A 126 2.17 -16.17 9.08
CA GLY A 126 0.80 -16.10 8.54
C GLY A 126 0.21 -14.68 8.54
N VAL A 127 1.06 -13.66 8.70
CA VAL A 127 0.65 -12.25 8.63
C VAL A 127 0.25 -11.87 7.20
N VAL A 128 0.90 -12.46 6.19
CA VAL A 128 0.55 -12.32 4.78
C VAL A 128 -0.38 -13.46 4.36
N SER A 129 -1.61 -13.13 4.00
CA SER A 129 -2.64 -14.12 3.63
C SER A 129 -2.59 -14.58 2.17
N GLY A 130 -1.97 -13.79 1.28
CA GLY A 130 -1.88 -14.12 -0.14
C GLY A 130 -0.45 -14.21 -0.65
N GLU A 131 -0.15 -13.56 -1.78
CA GLU A 131 1.13 -13.74 -2.47
C GLU A 131 2.29 -13.09 -1.69
N PHE A 132 3.44 -13.76 -1.67
CA PHE A 132 4.66 -13.20 -1.09
C PHE A 132 5.84 -13.32 -2.05
N THR A 133 6.47 -12.18 -2.28
CA THR A 133 7.73 -12.06 -3.01
C THR A 133 8.65 -11.09 -2.27
N CYS A 134 9.88 -11.52 -2.02
CA CYS A 134 10.97 -10.64 -1.62
C CYS A 134 12.22 -10.99 -2.43
N THR A 135 12.64 -10.10 -3.32
CA THR A 135 13.75 -10.31 -4.26
C THR A 135 14.76 -9.17 -4.20
N VAL A 136 16.03 -9.55 -4.32
CA VAL A 136 17.20 -8.69 -4.29
C VAL A 136 18.07 -8.93 -5.52
#